data_AF-A0A352STB4-F1
#
_entry.id   AF-A0A352STB4-F1
#
_cell.length_a   1.000
_cell.length_b   1.000
_cell.length_c   1.000
_cell.angle_alpha   90.00
_cell.angle_beta   90.00
_cell.angle_gamma   90.00
#
_symmetry.space_group_name_H-M   'P 1'
#
loop_
_entity.id
_entity.type
_entity.pdbx_description
1 polymer ?
#
loop_
_entity_poly.entity_id
_entity_poly.type
_entity_poly.pdbx_seq_one_letter_code
_entity_poly.pdbx_strand_id
1 'polypeptide(L)'
;MPALRDDIDPDGLLEYSVVFSDRSLNSMSDAFGQVMRDISRIMKTAYAAASVAVVPGGGTYGMEAIARQFTTDANVLVIRNGWFSFRWSQIIEAGRLATSTTVLAARQLEDTSDAP
;
A
#
# COMPACT_ATOMS: atom_id res chain seq x y z
N MET A 1 33.66 -17.32 7.71
CA MET A 1 32.96 -18.20 6.75
C MET A 1 32.45 -17.29 5.64
N PRO A 2 32.69 -17.60 4.36
CA PRO A 2 32.05 -16.84 3.27
C PRO A 2 30.53 -17.05 3.29
N ALA A 3 29.76 -16.13 2.73
CA ALA A 3 28.33 -16.33 2.49
C ALA A 3 28.13 -17.58 1.61
N LEU A 4 27.03 -18.33 1.79
CA LEU A 4 26.77 -19.52 0.95
C LEU A 4 26.32 -19.13 -0.47
N ARG A 5 25.91 -17.88 -0.65
CA ARG A 5 25.47 -17.28 -1.92
C ARG A 5 26.16 -15.95 -2.16
N ASP A 6 26.51 -15.69 -3.40
CA ASP A 6 27.17 -14.49 -3.89
C ASP A 6 26.31 -13.69 -4.88
N ASP A 7 25.04 -14.06 -5.08
CA ASP A 7 24.16 -13.46 -6.09
C ASP A 7 23.17 -12.42 -5.56
N ILE A 8 22.87 -12.41 -4.26
CA ILE A 8 21.80 -11.58 -3.68
C ILE A 8 22.27 -10.16 -3.34
N ASP A 9 23.43 -10.03 -2.69
CA ASP A 9 24.07 -8.75 -2.35
C ASP A 9 25.59 -8.92 -2.47
N PRO A 10 26.12 -9.04 -3.71
CA PRO A 10 27.50 -9.49 -3.97
C PRO A 10 28.57 -8.61 -3.33
N ASP A 11 28.32 -7.31 -3.27
CA ASP A 11 29.22 -6.30 -2.69
C ASP A 11 28.80 -5.91 -1.27
N GLY A 12 27.83 -6.62 -0.69
CA GLY A 12 27.26 -6.36 0.62
C GLY A 12 28.08 -6.92 1.78
N LEU A 13 27.57 -6.68 3.00
CA LEU A 13 28.15 -7.24 4.22
C LEU A 13 27.74 -8.71 4.41
N LEU A 14 28.52 -9.47 5.19
CA LEU A 14 28.10 -10.81 5.61
C LEU A 14 26.83 -10.74 6.46
N GLU A 15 25.84 -11.54 6.08
CA GLU A 15 24.52 -11.53 6.72
C GLU A 15 24.53 -12.30 8.05
N TYR A 16 24.57 -11.54 9.15
CA TYR A 16 24.45 -12.03 10.53
C TYR A 16 23.30 -11.35 11.30
N SER A 17 22.39 -10.67 10.60
CA SER A 17 21.20 -10.10 11.23
C SER A 17 20.22 -11.19 11.66
N VAL A 18 19.28 -10.81 12.52
CA VAL A 18 18.22 -11.70 13.03
C VAL A 18 16.96 -11.70 12.14
N VAL A 19 16.95 -10.90 11.06
CA VAL A 19 15.76 -10.67 10.24
C VAL A 19 15.88 -11.34 8.87
N PHE A 20 17.10 -11.43 8.34
CA PHE A 20 17.38 -11.96 7.00
C PHE A 20 18.38 -13.11 7.05
N SER A 21 18.48 -13.81 5.92
CA SER A 21 19.57 -14.74 5.62
C SER A 21 20.15 -14.39 4.25
N ASP A 22 21.24 -15.03 3.86
CA ASP A 22 21.90 -14.85 2.55
C ASP A 22 21.04 -15.24 1.32
N ARG A 23 19.76 -15.57 1.52
CA ARG A 23 18.77 -15.87 0.48
C ARG A 23 17.84 -14.69 0.15
N SER A 24 17.97 -13.57 0.85
CA SER A 24 17.10 -12.41 0.71
C SER A 24 17.90 -11.13 0.85
N LEU A 25 17.57 -10.11 0.05
CA LEU A 25 18.20 -8.81 0.17
C LEU A 25 17.81 -8.16 1.51
N ASN A 26 18.80 -7.79 2.31
CA ASN A 26 18.59 -7.17 3.61
C ASN A 26 18.02 -5.76 3.44
N SER A 27 16.95 -5.43 4.17
CA SER A 27 16.33 -4.10 4.08
C SER A 27 17.21 -2.95 4.58
N MET A 28 18.31 -3.26 5.27
CA MET A 28 19.32 -2.31 5.74
C MET A 28 20.49 -2.16 4.76
N SER A 29 20.55 -2.92 3.67
CA SER A 29 21.64 -2.81 2.69
C SER A 29 21.49 -1.57 1.81
N ASP A 30 22.61 -1.08 1.28
CA ASP A 30 22.62 0.06 0.36
C ASP A 30 21.82 -0.24 -0.92
N ALA A 31 21.91 -1.47 -1.41
CA ALA A 31 21.15 -1.96 -2.57
C ALA A 31 19.64 -1.88 -2.33
N PHE A 32 19.14 -2.36 -1.18
CA PHE A 32 17.71 -2.23 -0.86
C PHE A 32 17.29 -0.77 -0.68
N GLY A 33 18.14 0.03 -0.03
CA GLY A 33 17.92 1.46 0.11
C GLY A 33 17.74 2.15 -1.23
N GLN A 34 18.53 1.76 -2.24
CA GLN A 34 18.40 2.31 -3.60
C GLN A 34 17.09 1.90 -4.27
N VAL A 35 16.69 0.64 -4.16
CA VAL A 35 15.39 0.16 -4.65
C VAL A 35 14.24 1.00 -4.07
N MET A 36 14.24 1.24 -2.75
CA MET A 36 13.17 2.01 -2.10
C MET A 36 13.16 3.48 -2.52
N ARG A 37 14.34 4.10 -2.72
CA ARG A 37 14.45 5.47 -3.27
C ARG A 37 13.91 5.55 -4.70
N ASP A 38 14.20 4.55 -5.52
CA ASP A 38 13.71 4.49 -6.90
C ASP A 38 12.20 4.30 -6.98
N ILE A 39 11.62 3.41 -6.16
CA ILE A 39 10.15 3.29 -6.02
C ILE A 39 9.55 4.66 -5.65
N SER A 40 10.12 5.34 -4.65
CA SER A 40 9.65 6.66 -4.21
C SER A 40 9.67 7.68 -5.36
N ARG A 41 10.79 7.76 -6.10
CA ARG A 41 10.97 8.68 -7.23
C ARG A 41 10.01 8.39 -8.37
N ILE A 42 9.91 7.13 -8.80
CA ILE A 42 9.07 6.72 -9.93
C ILE A 42 7.61 7.01 -9.62
N MET A 43 7.11 6.60 -8.45
CA MET A 43 5.71 6.77 -8.08
C MET A 43 5.33 8.24 -7.90
N LYS A 44 6.16 9.06 -7.23
CA LYS A 44 5.90 10.50 -7.12
C LYS A 44 5.85 11.18 -8.48
N THR A 45 6.73 10.79 -9.41
CA THR A 45 6.76 11.36 -10.77
C THR A 45 5.52 10.95 -11.57
N ALA A 46 5.18 9.66 -11.58
CA ALA A 46 4.06 9.14 -12.36
C ALA A 46 2.70 9.72 -11.94
N TYR A 47 2.52 9.98 -10.63
CA TYR A 47 1.26 10.45 -10.07
C TYR A 47 1.27 11.93 -9.64
N ALA A 48 2.36 12.67 -9.92
CA ALA A 48 2.59 14.03 -9.40
C ALA A 48 2.34 14.14 -7.87
N ALA A 49 2.69 13.09 -7.12
CA ALA A 49 2.40 12.97 -5.70
C ALA A 49 3.50 13.63 -4.84
N ALA A 50 3.11 14.28 -3.74
CA ALA A 50 4.05 14.85 -2.78
C ALA A 50 4.84 13.77 -2.02
N SER A 51 4.20 12.65 -1.69
CA SER A 51 4.74 11.58 -0.85
C SER A 51 4.23 10.22 -1.29
N VAL A 52 4.99 9.16 -0.93
CA VAL A 52 4.66 7.76 -1.22
C VAL A 52 4.94 6.93 0.04
N ALA A 53 4.04 6.00 0.34
CA ALA A 53 4.22 4.99 1.37
C ALA A 53 4.05 3.59 0.74
N VAL A 54 4.90 2.65 1.14
CA VAL A 54 4.81 1.24 0.73
C VAL A 54 4.30 0.43 1.91
N VAL A 55 3.17 -0.23 1.74
CA VAL A 55 2.52 -1.05 2.77
C VAL A 55 2.63 -2.53 2.37
N PRO A 56 3.42 -3.35 3.08
CA PRO A 56 3.51 -4.79 2.80
C PRO A 56 2.14 -5.47 2.95
N GLY A 57 1.84 -6.41 2.04
CA GLY A 57 0.55 -7.09 1.97
C GLY A 57 -0.02 -7.03 0.55
N GLY A 58 -1.22 -6.46 0.39
CA GLY A 58 -1.84 -6.22 -0.90
C GLY A 58 -2.66 -4.94 -0.93
N GLY A 59 -3.36 -4.66 -2.04
CA GLY A 59 -4.13 -3.42 -2.20
C GLY A 59 -5.13 -3.15 -1.05
N THR A 60 -5.77 -4.21 -0.54
CA THR A 60 -6.68 -4.13 0.63
C THR A 60 -5.99 -3.61 1.89
N TYR A 61 -4.71 -3.94 2.11
CA TYR A 61 -3.94 -3.46 3.27
C TYR A 61 -3.67 -1.96 3.15
N GLY A 62 -3.43 -1.48 1.92
CA GLY A 62 -3.35 -0.04 1.63
C GLY A 62 -4.67 0.68 1.93
N MET A 63 -5.79 0.10 1.51
CA MET A 63 -7.13 0.64 1.83
C MET A 63 -7.36 0.72 3.34
N GLU A 64 -7.05 -0.34 4.08
CA GLU A 64 -7.25 -0.37 5.53
C GLU A 64 -6.28 0.56 6.27
N ALA A 65 -5.03 0.70 5.83
CA ALA A 65 -4.10 1.69 6.36
C ALA A 65 -4.65 3.11 6.25
N ILE A 66 -5.22 3.47 5.09
CA ILE A 66 -5.89 4.76 4.88
C ILE A 66 -7.10 4.89 5.81
N ALA A 67 -7.96 3.87 5.88
CA ALA A 67 -9.15 3.91 6.72
C ALA A 67 -8.79 4.13 8.20
N ARG A 68 -7.86 3.37 8.74
CA ARG A 68 -7.43 3.51 10.15
C ARG A 68 -6.78 4.86 10.44
N GLN A 69 -6.04 5.42 9.47
CA GLN A 69 -5.35 6.69 9.65
C GLN A 69 -6.31 7.90 9.60
N PHE A 70 -7.34 7.85 8.77
CA PHE A 70 -8.13 9.05 8.43
C PHE A 70 -9.62 8.98 8.79
N THR A 71 -10.18 7.80 9.04
CA THR A 71 -11.62 7.66 9.32
C THR A 71 -11.96 7.53 10.79
N THR A 72 -10.97 7.35 11.65
CA THR A 72 -11.16 7.22 13.10
C THR A 72 -11.88 8.44 13.65
N ASP A 73 -13.03 8.22 14.30
CA ASP A 73 -13.90 9.27 14.85
C ASP A 73 -14.38 10.33 13.84
N ALA A 74 -14.38 9.98 12.54
CA ALA A 74 -14.85 10.85 11.47
C ALA A 74 -16.24 10.44 10.96
N ASN A 75 -16.94 11.38 10.32
CA ASN A 75 -18.11 11.08 9.49
C ASN A 75 -17.66 10.84 8.05
N VAL A 76 -17.90 9.65 7.52
CA VAL A 76 -17.37 9.21 6.23
C VAL A 76 -18.48 9.06 5.20
N LEU A 77 -18.22 9.53 3.98
CA LEU A 77 -19.07 9.27 2.80
C LEU A 77 -18.37 8.28 1.87
N VAL A 78 -19.03 7.18 1.52
CA VAL A 78 -18.53 6.19 0.55
C VAL A 78 -19.37 6.25 -0.72
N ILE A 79 -18.71 6.50 -1.86
CA ILE A 79 -19.32 6.37 -3.19
C ILE A 79 -19.15 4.92 -3.67
N ARG A 80 -20.27 4.20 -3.83
CA ARG A 80 -20.29 2.77 -4.14
C ARG A 80 -20.69 2.52 -5.60
N ASN A 81 -19.75 2.06 -6.40
CA ASN A 81 -19.92 1.67 -7.81
C ASN A 81 -19.69 0.16 -8.07
N GLY A 82 -19.48 -0.64 -7.02
CA GLY A 82 -19.26 -2.08 -7.18
C GLY A 82 -18.59 -2.72 -5.97
N TRP A 83 -18.06 -3.93 -6.17
CA TRP A 83 -17.50 -4.72 -5.08
C TRP A 83 -16.22 -4.11 -4.47
N PHE A 84 -15.37 -3.51 -5.28
CA PHE A 84 -14.14 -2.88 -4.78
C PHE A 84 -14.41 -1.61 -3.97
N SER A 85 -15.39 -0.79 -4.35
CA SER A 85 -15.80 0.36 -3.54
C SER A 85 -16.61 -0.05 -2.30
N PHE A 86 -17.34 -1.16 -2.35
CA PHE A 86 -17.95 -1.77 -1.17
C PHE A 86 -16.93 -2.18 -0.10
N ARG A 87 -15.69 -2.55 -0.49
CA ARG A 87 -14.62 -2.86 0.47
C ARG A 87 -14.36 -1.74 1.49
N TRP A 88 -14.52 -0.48 1.12
CA TRP A 88 -14.35 0.65 2.07
C TRP A 88 -15.31 0.55 3.24
N SER A 89 -16.62 0.39 2.98
CA SER A 89 -17.61 0.19 4.04
C SER A 89 -17.32 -1.07 4.86
N GLN A 90 -16.91 -2.18 4.22
CA GLN A 90 -16.56 -3.40 4.96
C GLN A 90 -15.43 -3.18 5.95
N ILE A 91 -14.36 -2.51 5.54
CA ILE A 91 -13.20 -2.22 6.39
C ILE A 91 -13.61 -1.31 7.56
N ILE A 92 -14.33 -0.23 7.27
CA ILE A 92 -14.74 0.76 8.28
C ILE A 92 -15.69 0.13 9.31
N GLU A 93 -16.68 -0.65 8.85
CA GLU A 93 -17.65 -1.33 9.72
C GLU A 93 -17.00 -2.43 10.56
N ALA A 94 -16.17 -3.28 9.94
CA ALA A 94 -15.47 -4.35 10.66
C ALA A 94 -14.51 -3.81 11.72
N GLY A 95 -13.83 -2.69 11.41
CA GLY A 95 -12.94 -2.01 12.35
C GLY A 95 -13.63 -1.09 13.35
N ARG A 96 -14.94 -0.81 13.20
CA ARG A 96 -15.68 0.22 13.95
C ARG A 96 -14.92 1.56 13.98
N LEU A 97 -14.40 1.97 12.82
CA LEU A 97 -13.45 3.08 12.74
C LEU A 97 -14.16 4.45 12.78
N ALA A 98 -15.23 4.62 12.01
CA ALA A 98 -15.90 5.90 11.84
C ALA A 98 -17.03 6.13 12.86
N THR A 99 -17.27 7.39 13.21
CA THR A 99 -18.45 7.80 13.99
C THR A 99 -19.74 7.54 13.21
N SER A 100 -19.73 7.83 11.91
CA SER A 100 -20.83 7.46 11.01
C SER A 100 -20.29 7.19 9.61
N THR A 101 -20.96 6.29 8.88
CA THR A 101 -20.66 5.99 7.47
C THR A 101 -21.93 6.12 6.65
N THR A 102 -21.95 7.07 5.74
CA THR A 102 -23.02 7.24 4.75
C THR A 102 -22.56 6.64 3.43
N VAL A 103 -23.42 5.86 2.78
CA VAL A 103 -23.10 5.24 1.49
C VAL A 103 -24.04 5.78 0.42
N LEU A 104 -23.48 6.25 -0.69
CA LEU A 104 -24.22 6.63 -1.88
C LEU A 104 -23.86 5.68 -3.02
N ALA A 105 -24.86 5.01 -3.59
CA ALA A 105 -24.66 4.21 -4.79
C ALA A 105 -24.46 5.13 -6.00
N ALA A 106 -23.34 4.97 -6.69
CA ALA A 106 -23.10 5.64 -7.95
C ALA A 106 -24.04 5.06 -9.03
N ARG A 107 -24.47 5.90 -9.95
CA ARG A 107 -25.25 5.51 -11.13
C ARG A 107 -24.64 6.17 -12.35
N GLN A 108 -24.64 5.44 -13.45
CA GLN A 108 -24.22 5.95 -14.75
C GLN A 108 -25.16 7.07 -15.20
N LEU A 109 -24.59 8.16 -15.73
CA LEU A 109 -25.38 9.29 -16.22
C LEU A 109 -25.84 9.10 -17.68
N GLU A 110 -25.11 8.32 -18.48
CA GLU A 110 -25.38 8.06 -19.89
C GLU A 110 -25.19 6.59 -20.24
N ASP A 111 -25.86 6.11 -21.29
CA ASP A 111 -25.88 4.69 -21.69
C ASP A 111 -24.67 4.33 -22.59
N THR A 112 -23.47 4.78 -22.22
CA THR A 112 -22.21 4.47 -22.95
C THR A 112 -21.23 3.77 -22.02
N SER A 113 -20.47 2.78 -22.48
CA SER A 113 -19.69 1.86 -21.61
C SER A 113 -18.73 2.54 -20.63
N ASP A 114 -18.31 3.78 -20.92
CA ASP A 114 -17.36 4.57 -20.12
C ASP A 114 -17.97 5.84 -19.51
N ALA A 115 -19.30 6.00 -19.55
CA ALA A 115 -19.96 7.15 -18.94
C ALA A 115 -19.81 7.14 -17.40
N PRO A 116 -19.52 8.29 -16.79
CA PRO A 116 -19.38 8.42 -15.34
C PRO A 116 -20.69 8.20 -14.57
#